data_AF-A0A7V4QPL6-F1
#
_entry.id   AF-A0A7V4QPL6-F1
#
_cell.length_a   1.000
_cell.length_b   1.000
_cell.length_c   1.000
_cell.angle_alpha   90.00
_cell.angle_beta   90.00
_cell.angle_gamma   90.00
#
_symmetry.space_group_name_H-M   'P 1'
#
loop_
_entity.id
_entity.type
_entity.pdbx_description
1 polymer ?
#
loop_
_entity_poly.entity_id
_entity_poly.type
_entity_poly.pdbx_seq_one_letter_code
_entity_poly.pdbx_strand_id
1 'polypeptide(L)'
;MNKLEEIFNSDKIHLTFSEKEFVKETIKILKVFFHKIESVVYKKFKKITSISDDKFKNKKEFLDFIHSLRYPISWQKIKAIKKINNKVPLHLEFDEQKFFNKDALQKIEPILNNINE
;
A
#
# COMPACT_ATOMS: atom_id res chain seq x y z
N MET A 1 18.59 16.32 6.55
CA MET A 1 17.68 15.41 7.28
C MET A 1 17.19 14.36 6.30
N ASN A 2 17.18 13.08 6.68
CA ASN A 2 16.75 12.01 5.77
C ASN A 2 15.22 12.13 5.55
N LYS A 3 14.75 12.16 4.30
CA LYS A 3 13.31 12.28 3.98
C LYS A 3 12.47 11.22 4.67
N LEU A 4 13.03 10.03 4.91
CA LEU A 4 12.35 8.96 5.63
C LEU A 4 12.23 9.23 7.14
N GLU A 5 13.27 9.81 7.75
CA GLU A 5 13.22 10.19 9.16
C GLU A 5 12.15 11.26 9.40
N GLU A 6 12.00 12.22 8.48
CA GLU A 6 10.92 13.20 8.54
C GLU A 6 9.54 12.56 8.50
N ILE A 7 9.33 11.50 7.71
CA ILE A 7 8.07 10.76 7.69
C ILE A 7 7.87 10.03 9.03
N PHE A 8 8.91 9.34 9.51
CA PHE A 8 8.82 8.46 10.68
C PHE A 8 8.69 9.19 12.02
N ASN A 9 9.13 10.45 12.06
CA ASN A 9 9.08 11.32 13.23
C ASN A 9 7.98 12.39 13.12
N SER A 10 7.21 12.41 12.03
CA SER A 10 6.11 13.34 11.86
C SER A 10 5.01 13.11 12.89
N ASP A 11 4.46 14.18 13.41
CA ASP A 11 3.28 14.16 14.28
C ASP A 11 1.97 13.90 13.50
N LYS A 12 1.97 14.06 12.17
CA LYS A 12 0.81 13.90 11.28
C LYS A 12 0.50 12.44 10.90
N ILE A 13 1.39 11.50 11.22
CA ILE A 13 1.22 10.06 10.98
C ILE A 13 1.84 9.28 12.13
N HIS A 14 1.19 8.20 12.57
CA HIS A 14 1.79 7.26 13.50
C HIS A 14 2.00 5.91 12.83
N LEU A 15 3.27 5.50 12.70
CA LEU A 15 3.65 4.18 12.20
C LEU A 15 4.24 3.35 13.34
N THR A 16 3.81 2.10 13.45
CA THR A 16 4.41 1.13 14.35
C THR A 16 5.83 0.78 13.88
N PHE A 17 6.61 0.11 14.73
CA PHE A 17 7.94 -0.36 14.36
C PHE A 17 7.91 -1.22 13.08
N SER A 18 7.03 -2.24 13.03
CA SER A 18 6.91 -3.14 11.88
C SER A 18 6.51 -2.41 10.60
N GLU A 19 5.65 -1.40 10.69
CA GLU A 19 5.26 -0.57 9.55
C GLU A 19 6.42 0.30 9.05
N LYS A 20 7.24 0.85 9.96
CA LYS A 20 8.45 1.60 9.58
C LYS A 20 9.45 0.71 8.85
N GLU A 21 9.68 -0.50 9.34
CA GLU A 21 10.57 -1.48 8.69
C GLU A 21 10.03 -1.88 7.31
N PHE A 22 8.73 -2.17 7.20
CA PHE A 22 8.10 -2.46 5.91
C PHE A 22 8.30 -1.34 4.87
N VAL A 23 8.17 -0.07 5.28
CA VAL A 23 8.43 1.09 4.41
C VAL A 23 9.90 1.15 3.98
N LYS A 24 10.84 0.95 4.93
CA LYS A 24 12.28 0.97 4.64
C LYS A 24 12.67 -0.13 3.65
N GLU A 25 12.21 -1.35 3.88
CA GLU A 25 12.49 -2.50 3.01
C GLU A 25 11.91 -2.30 1.61
N THR A 26 10.67 -1.82 1.53
CA THR A 26 10.01 -1.52 0.25
C THR A 26 10.82 -0.50 -0.55
N ILE A 27 11.23 0.60 0.09
CA ILE A 27 12.06 1.62 -0.56
C ILE A 27 13.42 1.07 -0.96
N LYS A 28 14.09 0.31 -0.08
CA LYS A 28 15.39 -0.29 -0.36
C LYS A 28 15.35 -1.15 -1.62
N ILE A 29 14.30 -1.96 -1.77
CA ILE A 29 14.11 -2.84 -2.93
C ILE A 29 13.79 -2.02 -4.19
N LEU A 30 12.88 -1.05 -4.10
CA LEU A 30 12.51 -0.23 -5.25
C LEU A 30 13.64 0.71 -5.70
N LYS A 31 14.51 1.13 -4.78
CA LYS A 31 15.64 2.01 -5.08
C LYS A 31 16.63 1.39 -6.06
N VAL A 32 16.71 0.06 -6.12
CA VAL A 32 17.50 -0.69 -7.11
C VAL A 32 17.07 -0.35 -8.54
N PHE A 33 15.77 -0.19 -8.77
CA PHE A 33 15.20 0.09 -10.09
C PHE A 33 14.93 1.58 -10.32
N PHE A 34 14.68 2.33 -9.24
CA PHE A 34 14.28 3.73 -9.30
C PHE A 34 14.91 4.55 -8.18
N HIS A 35 16.06 5.16 -8.47
CA HIS A 35 16.85 5.96 -7.52
C HIS A 35 16.08 7.13 -6.88
N LYS A 36 15.01 7.64 -7.50
CA LYS A 36 14.19 8.75 -6.96
C LYS A 36 13.01 8.30 -6.09
N ILE A 37 12.87 7.01 -5.77
CA ILE A 37 11.70 6.48 -5.07
C ILE A 37 11.45 7.18 -3.72
N GLU A 38 12.49 7.47 -2.94
CA GLU A 38 12.38 8.19 -1.68
C GLU A 38 11.73 9.57 -1.86
N SER A 39 12.05 10.26 -2.96
CA SER A 39 11.43 11.55 -3.24
C SER A 39 9.97 11.44 -3.65
N VAL A 40 9.58 10.35 -4.32
CA VAL A 40 8.18 10.10 -4.67
C VAL A 40 7.36 9.78 -3.42
N VAL A 41 7.88 8.90 -2.56
CA VAL A 41 7.25 8.56 -1.27
C VAL A 41 7.07 9.81 -0.40
N TYR A 42 8.11 10.65 -0.32
CA TYR A 42 8.04 11.89 0.45
C TYR A 42 7.02 12.90 -0.10
N LYS A 43 6.97 13.10 -1.43
CA LYS A 43 5.95 13.95 -2.06
C LYS A 43 4.54 13.46 -1.78
N LYS A 44 4.33 12.14 -1.84
CA LYS A 44 3.03 11.54 -1.55
C LYS A 44 2.64 11.72 -0.08
N PHE A 45 3.57 11.51 0.84
CA PHE A 45 3.38 11.80 2.26
C PHE A 45 2.95 13.25 2.50
N LYS A 46 3.70 14.24 1.97
CA LYS A 46 3.36 15.66 2.12
C LYS A 46 1.96 15.98 1.60
N LYS A 47 1.58 15.41 0.45
CA LYS A 47 0.23 15.57 -0.12
C LYS A 47 -0.85 15.01 0.79
N ILE A 48 -0.64 13.84 1.40
CA ILE A 48 -1.61 13.24 2.34
C ILE A 48 -1.76 14.16 3.56
N THR A 49 -0.64 14.53 4.18
CA THR A 49 -0.64 15.31 5.43
C THR A 49 -1.05 16.77 5.25
N SER A 50 -1.04 17.31 4.02
CA SER A 50 -1.54 18.67 3.75
C SER A 50 -3.06 18.73 3.59
N ILE A 51 -3.71 17.58 3.37
CA ILE A 51 -5.16 17.51 3.13
C ILE A 51 -5.93 17.26 4.43
N SER A 52 -5.32 16.56 5.38
CA SER A 52 -6.00 16.06 6.57
C SER A 52 -5.06 16.05 7.78
N ASP A 53 -5.61 16.44 8.93
CA ASP A 53 -4.94 16.33 10.24
C ASP A 53 -5.25 15.00 10.96
N ASP A 54 -6.19 14.20 10.44
CA ASP A 54 -6.50 12.88 10.99
C ASP A 54 -5.35 11.89 10.76
N LYS A 55 -4.66 11.55 11.84
CA LYS A 55 -3.51 10.64 11.84
C LYS A 55 -3.88 9.23 11.39
N PHE A 56 -5.06 8.72 11.74
CA PHE A 56 -5.50 7.38 11.38
C PHE A 56 -5.79 7.30 9.88
N LYS A 57 -6.47 8.31 9.34
CA LYS A 57 -6.71 8.43 7.91
C LYS A 57 -5.40 8.58 7.12
N ASN A 58 -4.52 9.47 7.56
CA ASN A 58 -3.22 9.71 6.92
C ASN A 58 -2.36 8.45 6.91
N LYS A 59 -2.33 7.72 8.04
CA LYS A 59 -1.65 6.43 8.15
C LYS A 59 -2.17 5.44 7.12
N LYS A 60 -3.50 5.26 7.06
CA LYS A 60 -4.14 4.32 6.14
C LYS A 60 -3.82 4.67 4.69
N GLU A 61 -3.97 5.92 4.29
CA GLU A 61 -3.67 6.36 2.92
C GLU A 61 -2.20 6.22 2.55
N PHE A 62 -1.29 6.48 3.50
CA PHE A 62 0.14 6.34 3.27
C PHE A 62 0.53 4.88 3.11
N LEU A 63 0.09 3.99 4.01
CA LEU A 63 0.37 2.57 3.91
C LEU A 63 -0.27 1.95 2.66
N ASP A 64 -1.50 2.34 2.31
CA ASP A 64 -2.16 1.92 1.07
C ASP A 64 -1.31 2.29 -0.17
N PHE A 65 -0.63 3.44 -0.15
CA PHE A 65 0.30 3.82 -1.21
C PHE A 65 1.56 2.95 -1.20
N ILE A 66 2.17 2.69 -0.04
CA ILE A 66 3.36 1.83 0.06
C ILE A 66 3.05 0.40 -0.39
N HIS A 67 1.91 -0.16 -0.01
CA HIS A 67 1.44 -1.47 -0.49
C HIS A 67 1.27 -1.49 -2.01
N SER A 68 0.75 -0.41 -2.60
CA SER A 68 0.61 -0.31 -4.07
C SER A 68 1.95 -0.32 -4.80
N LEU A 69 3.01 0.20 -4.18
CA LEU A 69 4.35 0.17 -4.74
C LEU A 69 5.00 -1.21 -4.57
N ARG A 70 4.78 -1.85 -3.42
CA ARG A 70 5.36 -3.14 -3.08
C ARG A 70 4.74 -4.29 -3.88
N TYR A 71 3.43 -4.26 -4.06
CA TYR A 71 2.64 -5.34 -4.65
C TYR A 71 1.66 -4.79 -5.70
N PRO A 72 2.12 -4.23 -6.83
CA PRO A 72 1.25 -3.52 -7.77
C PRO A 72 0.09 -4.38 -8.29
N ILE A 73 0.36 -5.63 -8.68
CA ILE A 73 -0.67 -6.56 -9.19
C ILE A 73 -1.64 -6.96 -8.08
N SER A 74 -1.13 -7.50 -6.97
CA SER A 74 -1.97 -7.95 -5.85
C SER A 74 -2.78 -6.82 -5.23
N TRP A 75 -2.25 -5.60 -5.21
CA TRP A 75 -2.95 -4.43 -4.70
C TRP A 75 -4.12 -3.98 -5.58
N GLN A 76 -3.98 -4.08 -6.91
CA GLN A 76 -5.12 -3.84 -7.82
C GLN A 76 -6.23 -4.86 -7.58
N LYS A 77 -5.88 -6.15 -7.43
CA LYS A 77 -6.84 -7.21 -7.05
C LYS A 77 -7.53 -6.85 -5.72
N ILE A 78 -6.78 -6.50 -4.67
CA ILE A 78 -7.34 -6.10 -3.37
C ILE A 78 -8.30 -4.90 -3.50
N LYS A 79 -7.94 -3.89 -4.28
CA LYS A 79 -8.81 -2.73 -4.51
C LYS A 79 -10.12 -3.11 -5.18
N ALA A 80 -10.08 -3.98 -6.19
CA ALA A 80 -11.28 -4.48 -6.84
C ALA A 80 -12.17 -5.24 -5.85
N ILE A 81 -11.56 -6.09 -5.02
CA ILE A 81 -12.27 -6.89 -4.03
C ILE A 81 -12.89 -6.02 -2.94
N LYS A 82 -12.17 -5.02 -2.41
CA LYS A 82 -12.71 -4.09 -1.41
C LYS A 82 -13.94 -3.35 -1.91
N LYS A 83 -14.04 -3.04 -3.20
CA LYS A 83 -15.24 -2.43 -3.80
C LYS A 83 -16.46 -3.37 -3.74
N ILE A 84 -16.23 -4.68 -3.84
CA ILE A 84 -17.29 -5.70 -3.83
C ILE A 84 -17.63 -6.13 -2.40
N ASN A 85 -16.63 -6.18 -1.50
CA ASN A 85 -16.80 -6.60 -0.12
C ASN A 85 -15.86 -5.83 0.82
N ASN A 86 -16.44 -5.00 1.69
CA ASN A 86 -15.71 -4.19 2.67
C ASN A 86 -15.03 -4.99 3.80
N LYS A 87 -15.25 -6.31 3.90
CA LYS A 87 -14.75 -7.14 5.03
C LYS A 87 -13.37 -7.78 4.80
N VAL A 88 -12.67 -7.51 3.69
CA VAL A 88 -11.40 -8.20 3.39
C VAL A 88 -10.25 -7.69 4.27
N PRO A 89 -9.59 -8.56 5.07
CA PRO A 89 -8.47 -8.16 5.92
C PRO A 89 -7.23 -7.76 5.11
N LEU A 90 -6.47 -6.77 5.60
CA LEU A 90 -5.26 -6.24 4.94
C LEU A 90 -3.99 -7.10 5.15
N HIS A 91 -4.01 -8.08 6.05
CA HIS A 91 -2.85 -8.92 6.36
C HIS A 91 -2.78 -10.13 5.42
N LEU A 92 -2.55 -9.89 4.13
CA LEU A 92 -2.37 -10.97 3.17
C LEU A 92 -0.87 -11.15 2.89
N GLU A 93 -0.24 -12.05 3.65
CA GLU A 93 0.83 -12.87 3.07
C GLU A 93 0.13 -13.76 2.03
N PHE A 94 0.34 -13.45 0.75
CA PHE A 94 -0.41 -14.08 -0.34
C PHE A 94 0.06 -15.52 -0.55
N ASP A 95 -0.65 -16.45 0.08
CA ASP A 95 -0.89 -17.78 -0.48
C ASP A 95 -2.23 -17.69 -1.23
N GLU A 96 -2.17 -17.32 -2.52
CA GLU A 96 -3.34 -17.04 -3.38
C GLU A 96 -4.39 -18.18 -3.37
N GLN A 97 -4.02 -19.39 -2.94
CA GLN A 97 -4.90 -20.55 -2.90
C GLN A 97 -5.71 -20.68 -1.60
N LYS A 98 -5.29 -20.05 -0.50
CA LYS A 98 -5.82 -20.36 0.84
C LYS A 98 -7.02 -19.51 1.27
N PHE A 99 -7.16 -18.30 0.74
CA PHE A 99 -8.15 -17.32 1.21
C PHE A 99 -9.40 -17.18 0.34
N PHE A 100 -9.34 -17.62 -0.91
CA PHE A 100 -10.46 -17.44 -1.80
C PHE A 100 -11.26 -18.73 -1.93
N ASN A 101 -12.49 -18.73 -1.42
CA ASN A 101 -13.49 -19.66 -1.93
C ASN A 101 -13.59 -19.45 -3.44
N LYS A 102 -13.60 -20.54 -4.22
CA LYS A 102 -13.66 -20.55 -5.69
C LYS A 102 -14.66 -19.54 -6.25
N ASP A 103 -15.79 -19.35 -5.57
CA ASP A 103 -16.88 -18.45 -5.97
C ASP A 103 -16.51 -16.97 -6.01
N ALA A 104 -15.60 -16.50 -5.15
CA ALA A 104 -15.17 -15.10 -5.15
C ALA A 104 -14.16 -14.86 -6.29
N LEU A 105 -13.22 -15.78 -6.49
CA LEU A 105 -12.23 -15.71 -7.57
C LEU A 105 -12.89 -15.70 -8.95
N GLN A 106 -13.88 -16.57 -9.18
CA GLN A 106 -14.61 -16.64 -10.46
C GLN A 106 -15.31 -15.32 -10.81
N LYS A 107 -15.75 -14.54 -9.82
CA LYS A 107 -16.37 -13.22 -10.05
C LYS A 107 -15.34 -12.13 -10.36
N ILE A 108 -14.08 -12.34 -9.98
CA ILE A 108 -13.01 -11.34 -10.11
C ILE A 108 -12.15 -11.62 -11.37
N GLU A 109 -12.01 -12.89 -11.79
CA GLU A 109 -11.32 -13.30 -13.02
C GLU A 109 -11.63 -12.43 -14.26
N PRO A 110 -12.91 -12.20 -14.63
CA PRO A 110 -13.22 -11.40 -15.82
C PRO A 110 -12.82 -9.92 -15.67
N ILE A 111 -12.79 -9.39 -14.44
CA ILE A 111 -12.38 -8.00 -14.17
C ILE A 111 -10.85 -7.87 -14.26
N LEU A 112 -10.10 -8.90 -13.88
CA LEU A 112 -8.64 -8.89 -13.92
C LEU A 112 -8.08 -9.13 -15.32
N ASN A 113 -8.73 -9.97 -16.12
CA ASN A 113 -8.29 -10.24 -17.49
C ASN A 113 -8.37 -8.97 -18.37
N ASN A 114 -9.34 -8.09 -18.11
CA ASN A 114 -9.47 -6.80 -18.80
C ASN A 114 -8.46 -5.72 -18.33
N ILE A 115 -7.66 -5.98 -17.30
CA ILE A 115 -6.63 -5.03 -16.83
C ILE A 115 -5.26 -5.34 -17.48
N ASN A 116 -5.10 -6.55 -18.03
CA ASN A 116 -3.86 -7.03 -18.63
C ASN A 116 -3.85 -7.02 -20.18
N GLU A 117 -4.94 -6.55 -20.82
CA GLU A 117 -5.00 -6.16 -22.24
C GLU A 117 -4.78 -4.65 -22.39
#